data_AF-A0A091SHI7-F1
#
_entry.id   AF-A0A091SHI7-F1
#
_cell.length_a   1.000
_cell.length_b   1.000
_cell.length_c   1.000
_cell.angle_alpha   90.00
_cell.angle_beta   90.00
_cell.angle_gamma   90.00
#
_symmetry.space_group_name_H-M   'P 1'
#
loop_
_entity.id
_entity.type
_entity.pdbx_description
1 polymer ?
#
loop_
_entity_poly.entity_id
_entity_poly.type
_entity_poly.pdbx_seq_one_letter_code
_entity_poly.pdbx_strand_id
1 'polypeptide(L)'
;EDVDSFMKQPGNETADVVLKKLDEQYQKYKFLELNLAQKKRRLKSQIPEIKQTLEILKHMQKKKDSTSPMETRFLLADNLYCKASVPPTDKVCLWLGVS
;
A
#
# COMPACT_ATOMS: atom_id res chain seq x y z
N GLU A 1 4.19 38.35 7.17
CA GLU A 1 5.10 38.46 6.01
C GLU A 1 4.72 39.73 5.26
N ASP A 2 5.69 40.57 4.93
CA ASP A 2 5.45 41.87 4.30
C ASP A 2 5.33 41.68 2.78
N VAL A 3 4.10 41.84 2.26
CA VAL A 3 3.77 41.71 0.83
C VAL A 3 4.58 42.71 0.00
N ASP A 4 4.83 43.91 0.52
CA ASP A 4 5.62 44.92 -0.17
C ASP A 4 7.10 44.53 -0.28
N SER A 5 7.63 43.86 0.74
CA SER A 5 8.99 43.30 0.71
C SER A 5 9.11 42.13 -0.28
N PHE A 6 8.08 41.29 -0.38
CA PHE A 6 8.03 40.17 -1.33
C PHE A 6 7.93 40.65 -2.79
N MET A 7 7.09 41.66 -3.06
CA MET A 7 6.93 42.24 -4.41
C MET A 7 8.18 42.98 -4.90
N LYS A 8 9.07 43.43 -4.01
CA LYS A 8 10.36 44.05 -4.37
C LYS A 8 11.44 43.06 -4.80
N GLN A 9 11.20 41.75 -4.71
CA GLN A 9 12.18 40.75 -5.10
C GLN A 9 12.35 40.68 -6.63
N PRO A 10 13.59 40.46 -7.13
CA PRO A 10 13.83 40.32 -8.56
C PRO A 10 13.02 39.14 -9.14
N GLY A 11 12.22 39.42 -10.16
CA GLY A 11 11.29 38.47 -10.80
C GLY A 11 9.81 38.60 -10.37
N ASN A 12 9.47 39.53 -9.47
CA ASN A 12 8.10 39.84 -9.04
C ASN A 12 7.64 41.19 -9.63
N GLU A 13 7.78 41.37 -10.94
CA GLU A 13 7.60 42.66 -11.64
C GLU A 13 6.16 43.16 -11.67
N THR A 14 5.18 42.25 -11.75
CA THR A 14 3.75 42.57 -11.74
C THR A 14 2.99 41.56 -10.90
N ALA A 15 1.86 41.98 -10.33
CA ALA A 15 0.99 41.11 -9.53
C ALA A 15 0.54 39.87 -10.31
N ASP A 16 0.25 40.01 -11.60
CA ASP A 16 -0.18 38.89 -12.46
C ASP A 16 0.91 37.81 -12.63
N VAL A 17 2.18 38.20 -12.79
CA VAL A 17 3.30 37.26 -12.90
C VAL A 17 3.49 36.49 -11.59
N VAL A 18 3.37 37.19 -10.46
CA VAL A 18 3.47 36.57 -9.13
C VAL A 18 2.31 35.61 -8.88
N LEU A 19 1.08 36.03 -9.16
CA LEU A 19 -0.11 35.18 -9.01
C LEU A 19 -0.04 33.93 -9.89
N LYS A 20 0.39 34.08 -11.15
CA LYS A 20 0.58 32.94 -12.06
C LYS A 20 1.64 31.97 -11.52
N LYS A 21 2.77 32.46 -11.03
CA LYS A 21 3.84 31.64 -10.45
C LYS A 21 3.36 30.90 -9.19
N LEU A 22 2.58 31.56 -8.34
CA LEU A 22 1.98 30.95 -7.15
C LEU A 22 0.96 29.88 -7.52
N ASP A 23 0.11 30.11 -8.53
CA ASP A 23 -0.86 29.12 -9.00
C ASP A 23 -0.15 27.90 -9.61
N GLU A 24 0.88 28.10 -10.43
CA GLU A 24 1.70 27.02 -10.98
C GLU A 24 2.39 26.19 -9.87
N GLN A 25 2.92 26.83 -8.83
CA GLN A 25 3.50 26.14 -7.68
C GLN A 25 2.43 25.38 -6.90
N TYR A 26 1.29 26.00 -6.64
CA TYR A 26 0.16 25.38 -5.96
C TYR A 26 -0.32 24.12 -6.68
N GLN A 27 -0.50 24.19 -8.00
CA GLN A 27 -0.90 23.03 -8.81
C GLN A 27 0.11 21.88 -8.73
N LYS A 28 1.41 22.17 -8.81
CA LYS A 28 2.48 21.18 -8.65
C LYS A 28 2.45 20.50 -7.29
N TYR A 29 2.32 21.28 -6.21
CA TYR A 29 2.25 20.74 -4.85
C TYR A 29 0.98 19.91 -4.63
N LYS A 30 -0.16 20.38 -5.11
CA LYS A 30 -1.43 19.65 -5.03
C LYS A 30 -1.36 18.30 -5.75
N PHE A 31 -0.73 18.26 -6.93
CA PHE A 31 -0.49 17.02 -7.65
C PHE A 31 0.42 16.07 -6.85
N LEU A 32 1.53 16.58 -6.28
CA LEU A 32 2.43 15.78 -5.46
C LEU A 32 1.73 15.23 -4.21
N GLU A 33 0.94 16.06 -3.53
CA GLU A 33 0.14 15.66 -2.37
C GLU A 33 -0.81 14.52 -2.71
N LEU A 34 -1.56 14.64 -3.81
CA LEU A 34 -2.45 13.59 -4.29
C LEU A 34 -1.71 12.26 -4.50
N ASN A 35 -0.56 12.31 -5.18
CA ASN A 35 0.26 11.12 -5.44
C ASN A 35 0.77 10.47 -4.14
N LEU A 36 1.22 11.29 -3.18
CA LEU A 36 1.68 10.80 -1.88
C LEU A 36 0.53 10.18 -1.08
N ALA A 37 -0.64 10.81 -1.08
CA ALA A 37 -1.83 10.30 -0.42
C ALA A 37 -2.27 8.94 -1.02
N GLN A 38 -2.26 8.81 -2.34
CA GLN A 38 -2.55 7.55 -3.03
C GLN A 38 -1.52 6.45 -2.69
N LYS A 39 -0.22 6.76 -2.74
CA LYS A 39 0.85 5.81 -2.33
C LYS A 39 0.67 5.37 -0.89
N LYS A 40 0.41 6.30 0.02
CA LYS A 40 0.14 6.02 1.45
C LYS A 40 -1.08 5.12 1.61
N ARG A 41 -2.16 5.37 0.87
CA ARG A 41 -3.38 4.54 0.90
C ARG A 41 -3.09 3.10 0.44
N ARG A 42 -2.35 2.93 -0.66
CA ARG A 42 -1.94 1.60 -1.17
C ARG A 42 -1.07 0.84 -0.18
N LEU A 43 -0.08 1.50 0.41
CA LEU A 43 0.76 0.88 1.45
C LEU A 43 -0.08 0.45 2.66
N LYS A 44 -1.02 1.30 3.09
CA LYS A 44 -1.94 0.98 4.17
C LYS A 44 -2.86 -0.20 3.85
N SER A 45 -3.31 -0.35 2.61
CA SER A 45 -4.15 -1.49 2.21
C SER A 45 -3.36 -2.81 2.12
N GLN A 46 -2.06 -2.77 1.83
CA GLN A 46 -1.20 -3.97 1.80
C GLN A 46 -0.85 -4.51 3.20
N ILE A 47 -0.78 -3.65 4.22
CA ILE A 47 -0.47 -4.06 5.59
C ILE A 47 -1.40 -5.18 6.12
N PRO A 48 -2.74 -5.08 6.05
CA PRO A 48 -3.62 -6.14 6.56
C PRO A 48 -3.44 -7.46 5.80
N GLU A 49 -3.24 -7.43 4.49
CA GLU A 49 -3.01 -8.64 3.67
C GLU A 49 -1.73 -9.38 4.11
N ILE A 50 -0.63 -8.65 4.30
CA ILE A 50 0.65 -9.21 4.78
C ILE A 50 0.50 -9.77 6.18
N LYS A 51 -0.19 -9.05 7.09
CA LYS A 51 -0.43 -9.51 8.46
C LYS A 51 -1.27 -10.78 8.48
N GLN A 52 -2.32 -10.86 7.68
CA GLN A 52 -3.18 -12.05 7.58
C GLN A 52 -2.39 -13.26 7.07
N THR A 53 -1.57 -13.05 6.02
CA THR A 53 -0.69 -14.10 5.48
C THR A 53 0.27 -14.62 6.55
N LEU A 54 0.87 -13.72 7.35
CA LEU A 54 1.77 -14.09 8.45
C LEU A 54 1.05 -14.89 9.55
N GLU A 55 -0.17 -14.50 9.93
CA GLU A 55 -0.95 -15.23 10.92
C GLU A 55 -1.32 -16.65 10.46
N ILE A 56 -1.64 -16.82 9.17
CA ILE A 56 -1.85 -18.14 8.58
C ILE A 56 -0.58 -18.98 8.67
N LEU A 57 0.58 -18.41 8.31
CA LEU A 57 1.87 -19.12 8.40
C LEU A 57 2.20 -19.53 9.84
N LYS A 58 2.00 -18.65 10.82
CA LYS A 58 2.17 -19.00 12.24
C LYS A 58 1.24 -20.13 12.67
N HIS A 59 -0.01 -20.13 12.20
CA HIS A 59 -0.96 -21.20 12.50
C HIS A 59 -0.49 -22.53 11.91
N MET A 60 -0.05 -22.55 10.65
CA MET A 60 0.51 -23.75 10.01
C MET A 60 1.78 -24.23 10.71
N GLN A 61 2.67 -23.31 11.10
CA GLN A 61 3.89 -23.63 11.83
C GLN A 61 3.60 -24.26 13.20
N LYS A 62 2.59 -23.79 13.94
CA LYS A 62 2.16 -24.41 15.21
C LYS A 62 1.61 -25.82 15.02
N LYS A 63 1.00 -26.11 13.86
CA LYS A 63 0.47 -27.44 13.54
C LYS A 63 1.52 -28.39 12.96
N LYS A 64 2.73 -27.93 12.68
CA LYS A 64 3.83 -28.76 12.19
C LYS A 64 4.15 -29.94 13.11
N ASP A 65 4.21 -29.69 14.42
CA ASP A 65 4.55 -30.71 15.42
C ASP A 65 3.33 -31.54 15.87
N SER A 66 2.15 -31.26 15.31
CA SER A 66 0.95 -32.05 15.55
C SER A 66 0.91 -33.25 14.63
N THR A 67 0.48 -34.40 15.14
CA THR A 67 0.23 -35.60 14.32
C THR A 67 -1.10 -35.54 13.57
N SER A 68 -1.95 -34.55 13.85
CA SER A 68 -3.30 -34.44 13.28
C SER A 68 -3.32 -33.60 12.00
N PRO A 69 -3.92 -34.09 10.90
CA PRO A 69 -4.13 -33.28 9.70
C PRO A 69 -5.03 -32.07 10.00
N MET A 70 -4.76 -30.93 9.36
CA MET A 70 -5.66 -29.78 9.44
C MET A 70 -6.72 -29.86 8.34
N GLU A 71 -8.00 -29.78 8.72
CA GLU A 71 -9.06 -29.56 7.75
C GLU A 71 -9.14 -28.07 7.37
N THR A 72 -9.17 -27.79 6.07
CA THR A 72 -9.33 -26.44 5.53
C THR A 72 -10.24 -26.46 4.30
N ARG A 73 -10.70 -25.27 3.89
CA ARG A 73 -11.45 -25.06 2.65
C ARG A 73 -10.59 -24.26 1.68
N PHE A 74 -10.10 -24.90 0.63
CA PHE A 74 -9.32 -24.22 -0.41
C PHE A 74 -10.24 -23.55 -1.43
N LEU A 75 -9.92 -22.31 -1.79
CA LEU A 75 -10.55 -21.59 -2.88
C LEU A 75 -10.05 -22.19 -4.21
N LEU A 76 -10.96 -22.72 -5.03
CA LEU A 76 -10.65 -23.23 -6.38
C LEU A 76 -10.92 -22.17 -7.45
N ALA A 77 -12.02 -21.43 -7.28
CA ALA A 77 -12.45 -20.32 -8.12
C ALA A 77 -13.29 -19.36 -7.27
N ASP A 78 -13.68 -18.22 -7.84
CA ASP A 78 -14.54 -17.27 -7.15
C ASP A 78 -15.85 -17.95 -6.69
N ASN A 79 -16.07 -17.93 -5.38
CA ASN A 79 -17.19 -18.59 -4.68
C ASN A 79 -17.20 -20.13 -4.70
N LEU A 80 -16.15 -20.79 -5.21
CA LEU A 80 -16.01 -22.25 -5.20
C LEU A 80 -14.93 -22.68 -4.21
N TYR A 81 -15.33 -23.46 -3.20
CA TYR A 81 -14.44 -23.97 -2.16
C TYR A 81 -14.45 -25.51 -2.12
N CYS A 82 -13.29 -26.10 -1.95
CA CYS A 82 -13.12 -27.54 -1.75
C CYS A 82 -12.63 -27.84 -0.33
N LYS A 83 -13.24 -28.84 0.33
CA LYS A 83 -12.76 -29.33 1.62
C LYS A 83 -11.51 -30.18 1.40
N ALA A 84 -10.43 -29.87 2.12
CA ALA A 84 -9.20 -30.62 2.05
C ALA A 84 -8.62 -30.89 3.44
N SER A 85 -7.94 -32.02 3.55
CA SER A 85 -7.13 -32.39 4.70
C SER A 85 -5.67 -32.16 4.36
N VAL A 86 -5.01 -31.27 5.09
CA VAL A 86 -3.61 -30.91 4.86
C VAL A 86 -2.76 -31.59 5.94
N PRO A 87 -1.85 -32.51 5.56
CA PRO A 87 -0.93 -33.11 6.52
C PRO A 87 0.06 -32.07 7.04
N PRO A 88 0.64 -32.28 8.23
CA PRO A 88 1.71 -31.44 8.73
C PRO A 88 2.84 -31.31 7.70
N THR A 89 3.28 -30.08 7.44
CA THR A 89 4.31 -29.78 6.42
C THR A 89 5.25 -28.69 6.90
N ASP A 90 6.49 -28.78 6.45
CA ASP A 90 7.57 -27.82 6.74
C ASP A 90 7.70 -26.73 5.69
N LYS A 91 6.97 -26.88 4.57
CA LYS A 91 7.16 -26.07 3.36
C LYS A 91 5.88 -25.37 2.98
N VAL A 92 6.03 -24.13 2.52
CA VAL A 92 4.98 -23.30 1.94
C VAL A 92 5.48 -22.70 0.63
N CYS A 93 4.61 -22.61 -0.37
CA CYS A 93 4.93 -21.98 -1.65
C CYS A 93 4.48 -20.51 -1.61
N LEU A 94 5.43 -19.58 -1.68
CA LEU A 94 5.13 -18.14 -1.78
C LEU A 94 5.21 -17.70 -3.24
N TRP A 95 4.27 -16.84 -3.64
CA TRP A 95 4.34 -16.11 -4.89
C TRP A 95 5.10 -14.81 -4.67
N LEU A 96 6.28 -14.66 -5.30
CA LEU A 96 7.16 -13.50 -5.11
C LEU A 96 6.86 -12.32 -6.06
N GLY A 97 5.85 -12.44 -6.92
CA GLY A 97 5.62 -11.48 -8.00
C GLY A 97 6.33 -11.88 -9.30
N VAL A 98 5.99 -11.18 -10.38
CA VAL A 98 6.30 -11.54 -11.78
C VAL A 98 7.81 -11.49 -12.07
N SER A 99 8.28 -12.39 -12.96
CA SER A 99 9.60 -12.38 -13.60
C SER A 99 9.81 -11.23 -14.56
#